data_AF-A0A7S2TIC3-F1
#
_entry.id   AF-A0A7S2TIC3-F1
#
_cell.length_a   1.000
_cell.length_b   1.000
_cell.length_c   1.000
_cell.angle_alpha   90.00
_cell.angle_beta   90.00
_cell.angle_gamma   90.00
#
_symmetry.space_group_name_H-M   'P 1'
#
loop_
_entity.id
_entity.type
_entity.pdbx_description
1 polymer ?
#
loop_
_entity_poly.entity_id
_entity_poly.type
_entity_poly.pdbx_seq_one_letter_code
_entity_poly.pdbx_strand_id
1 'polypeptide(L)'
;KILALAAVSLMGEPLLLTGGYDCSLRVKAANTTYTIPSAHSGAIFSIHAWEEKLVETDKKGRLMVVTGGHDRIARVWSITVTPPGIPGTGDSGDPPEIQHNLEASLGPHTGWVRAIALAPRASVLLSVGCNFIKAWDINKGWRHLGDLRAERDILSLEVFEDENEGAGGGATVFAGLADGSVVGWVLPSNVR
;
A
#
# COMPACT_ATOMS: atom_id res chain seq x y z
N LYS A 1 -7.96 -17.73 6.52
CA LYS A 1 -9.03 -16.91 5.90
C LYS A 1 -8.38 -15.63 5.39
N ILE A 2 -8.70 -15.23 4.17
CA ILE A 2 -8.25 -13.96 3.58
C ILE A 2 -9.12 -12.84 4.18
N LEU A 3 -8.49 -11.73 4.53
CA LEU A 3 -9.14 -10.54 5.12
C LEU A 3 -8.90 -9.28 4.29
N ALA A 4 -7.81 -9.25 3.52
CA ALA A 4 -7.44 -8.12 2.69
C ALA A 4 -7.08 -8.59 1.28
N LEU A 5 -7.49 -7.80 0.30
CA LEU A 5 -7.22 -8.00 -1.12
C LEU A 5 -6.88 -6.65 -1.75
N ALA A 6 -5.95 -6.65 -2.71
CA ALA A 6 -5.71 -5.52 -3.60
C ALA A 6 -5.44 -6.04 -5.01
N ALA A 7 -5.96 -5.35 -6.02
CA ALA A 7 -5.67 -5.64 -7.42
C ALA A 7 -4.76 -4.53 -7.97
N VAL A 8 -3.78 -4.92 -8.79
CA VAL A 8 -2.83 -3.99 -9.40
C VAL A 8 -2.38 -4.55 -10.74
N SER A 9 -1.98 -3.70 -11.68
CA SER A 9 -1.30 -4.13 -12.90
C SER A 9 0.20 -3.89 -12.73
N LEU A 10 1.03 -4.84 -13.17
CA LEU A 10 2.48 -4.71 -13.22
C LEU A 10 2.92 -5.08 -14.63
N MET A 11 3.59 -4.17 -15.33
CA MET A 11 3.99 -4.36 -16.74
C MET A 11 2.80 -4.76 -17.65
N GLY A 12 1.60 -4.26 -17.36
CA GLY A 12 0.37 -4.58 -18.11
C GLY A 12 -0.33 -5.88 -17.68
N GLU A 13 0.25 -6.66 -16.78
CA GLU A 13 -0.33 -7.93 -16.31
C GLU A 13 -1.09 -7.73 -14.98
N PRO A 14 -2.32 -8.26 -14.83
CA PRO A 14 -3.09 -8.13 -13.61
C PRO A 14 -2.57 -9.06 -12.51
N LEU A 15 -2.32 -8.50 -11.33
CA LEU A 15 -1.89 -9.18 -10.12
C LEU A 15 -2.92 -9.02 -9.01
N LEU A 16 -3.05 -10.06 -8.19
CA LEU A 16 -3.84 -10.04 -6.96
C LEU A 16 -2.94 -10.18 -5.74
N LEU A 17 -3.04 -9.23 -4.82
CA LEU A 17 -2.41 -9.30 -3.52
C LEU A 17 -3.41 -9.77 -2.47
N THR A 18 -2.96 -10.65 -1.57
CA THR A 18 -3.82 -11.19 -0.51
C THR A 18 -3.11 -11.23 0.84
N GLY A 19 -3.87 -11.05 1.91
CA GLY A 19 -3.39 -11.18 3.28
C GLY A 19 -4.52 -11.62 4.22
N GLY A 20 -4.16 -12.18 5.37
CA GLY A 20 -5.14 -12.65 6.35
C GLY A 20 -4.51 -13.17 7.64
N TYR A 21 -5.20 -14.10 8.30
CA TYR A 21 -4.81 -14.62 9.63
C TYR A 21 -3.49 -15.39 9.69
N ASP A 22 -2.98 -15.88 8.56
CA ASP A 22 -1.68 -16.56 8.50
C ASP A 22 -0.49 -15.58 8.39
N CYS A 23 -0.78 -14.29 8.57
CA CYS A 23 0.20 -13.21 8.66
C CYS A 23 1.10 -13.05 7.42
N SER A 24 0.75 -13.70 6.31
CA SER A 24 1.56 -13.75 5.10
C SER A 24 0.97 -12.89 4.00
N LEU A 25 1.82 -12.11 3.33
CA LEU A 25 1.46 -11.36 2.13
C LEU A 25 1.70 -12.25 0.92
N ARG A 26 0.75 -12.30 -0.01
CA ARG A 26 0.88 -13.09 -1.24
C ARG A 26 0.65 -12.22 -2.44
N VAL A 27 1.42 -12.44 -3.50
CA VAL A 27 1.23 -11.86 -4.83
C VAL A 27 0.93 -13.00 -5.79
N LYS A 28 -0.24 -12.96 -6.42
CA LYS A 28 -0.71 -13.98 -7.35
C LYS A 28 -0.76 -13.42 -8.75
N ALA A 29 -0.07 -14.09 -9.67
CA ALA A 29 -0.07 -13.85 -11.11
C ALA A 29 -0.56 -15.13 -11.80
N ALA A 30 -1.73 -15.10 -12.44
CA ALA A 30 -2.33 -16.29 -13.05
C ALA A 30 -2.29 -17.54 -12.11
N ASN A 31 -1.54 -18.57 -12.48
CA ASN A 31 -1.39 -19.83 -11.73
C ASN A 31 -0.22 -19.84 -10.73
N THR A 32 0.58 -18.77 -10.68
CA THR A 32 1.75 -18.66 -9.82
C THR A 32 1.43 -17.80 -8.60
N THR A 33 1.88 -18.23 -7.42
CA THR A 33 1.75 -17.46 -6.17
C THR A 33 3.10 -17.30 -5.52
N TYR A 34 3.52 -16.04 -5.36
CA TYR A 34 4.66 -15.66 -4.54
C TYR A 34 4.17 -15.36 -3.12
N THR A 35 4.83 -15.92 -2.10
CA THR A 35 4.46 -15.73 -0.69
C THR A 35 5.60 -15.09 0.08
N ILE A 36 5.29 -14.02 0.80
CA ILE A 36 6.14 -13.38 1.80
C ILE A 36 5.62 -13.86 3.16
N PRO A 37 6.25 -14.89 3.76
CA PRO A 37 5.82 -15.41 5.04
C PRO A 37 6.11 -14.42 6.17
N SER A 38 5.30 -14.47 7.23
CA SER A 38 5.52 -13.62 8.42
C SER A 38 5.65 -12.13 8.12
N ALA A 39 4.95 -11.65 7.08
CA ALA A 39 4.92 -10.24 6.72
C ALA A 39 4.43 -9.37 7.90
N HIS A 40 3.55 -9.90 8.75
CA HIS A 40 3.16 -9.30 10.02
C HIS A 40 3.32 -10.30 11.17
N SER A 41 3.32 -9.80 12.42
CA SER A 41 3.22 -10.64 13.63
C SER A 41 1.75 -10.87 14.05
N GLY A 42 0.83 -10.79 13.10
CA GLY A 42 -0.60 -10.92 13.29
C GLY A 42 -1.35 -10.81 11.96
N ALA A 43 -2.68 -10.89 12.00
CA ALA A 43 -3.50 -10.87 10.80
C ALA A 43 -3.30 -9.58 9.98
N ILE A 44 -3.24 -9.71 8.65
CA ILE A 44 -3.23 -8.58 7.72
C ILE A 44 -4.68 -8.17 7.43
N PHE A 45 -5.02 -6.91 7.68
CA PHE A 45 -6.38 -6.35 7.55
C PHE A 45 -6.55 -5.40 6.36
N SER A 46 -5.47 -4.81 5.88
CA SER A 46 -5.51 -3.89 4.74
C SER A 46 -4.30 -4.10 3.84
N ILE A 47 -4.52 -3.95 2.54
CA ILE A 47 -3.47 -3.97 1.50
C ILE A 47 -3.81 -2.86 0.51
N HIS A 48 -2.81 -2.07 0.14
CA HIS A 48 -2.85 -1.18 -1.01
C HIS A 48 -1.58 -1.42 -1.84
N ALA A 49 -1.67 -1.35 -3.16
CA ALA A 49 -0.53 -1.63 -4.04
C ALA A 49 -0.59 -0.80 -5.31
N TRP A 50 0.57 -0.38 -5.81
CA TRP A 50 0.73 0.33 -7.08
C TRP A 50 2.05 -0.05 -7.75
N GLU A 51 2.09 0.02 -9.07
CA GLU A 51 3.33 -0.08 -9.84
C GLU A 51 4.12 1.22 -9.71
N GLU A 52 5.38 1.12 -9.30
CA GLU A 52 6.31 2.24 -9.32
C GLU A 52 6.84 2.43 -10.74
N LYS A 53 6.71 3.65 -11.26
CA LYS A 53 7.19 3.98 -12.60
C LYS A 53 8.72 4.04 -12.61
N LEU A 54 9.35 3.00 -13.13
CA LEU A 54 10.79 2.95 -13.38
C LEU A 54 11.14 3.56 -14.76
N VAL A 55 12.42 3.83 -14.98
CA VAL A 55 12.94 4.28 -16.29
C VAL A 55 12.83 3.12 -17.29
N GLU A 56 12.30 3.39 -18.49
CA GLU A 56 11.98 2.43 -19.58
C GLU A 56 13.09 1.43 -19.95
N THR A 57 14.33 1.70 -19.56
CA THR A 57 15.48 0.83 -19.83
C THR A 57 15.54 -0.40 -18.93
N ASP A 58 14.90 -0.38 -17.75
CA ASP A 58 14.86 -1.51 -16.85
C ASP A 58 13.66 -2.39 -17.25
N LYS A 59 13.92 -3.56 -17.86
CA LYS A 59 12.85 -4.52 -18.21
C LYS A 59 12.19 -5.14 -16.96
N LYS A 60 12.32 -4.52 -15.80
CA LYS A 60 11.85 -4.98 -14.49
C LYS A 60 10.61 -4.20 -14.10
N GLY A 61 9.64 -4.90 -13.51
CA GLY A 61 8.52 -4.27 -12.84
C GLY A 61 8.83 -4.12 -11.36
N ARG A 62 8.56 -2.95 -10.77
CA ARG A 62 8.61 -2.75 -9.31
C ARG A 62 7.23 -2.39 -8.78
N LEU A 63 6.75 -3.21 -7.86
CA LEU A 63 5.51 -3.00 -7.15
C LEU A 63 5.81 -2.44 -5.76
N MET A 64 5.09 -1.39 -5.38
CA MET A 64 5.05 -0.90 -4.02
C MET A 64 3.77 -1.40 -3.36
N VAL A 65 3.91 -1.97 -2.16
CA VAL A 65 2.80 -2.55 -1.41
C VAL A 65 2.81 -2.02 0.01
N VAL A 66 1.66 -1.55 0.49
CA VAL A 66 1.47 -1.19 1.89
C VAL A 66 0.49 -2.15 2.53
N THR A 67 0.89 -2.75 3.64
CA THR A 67 0.06 -3.69 4.40
C THR A 67 -0.18 -3.18 5.81
N GLY A 68 -1.42 -3.30 6.30
CA GLY A 68 -1.79 -2.97 7.68
C GLY A 68 -2.23 -4.23 8.42
N GLY A 69 -1.82 -4.36 9.69
CA GLY A 69 -2.11 -5.58 10.45
C GLY A 69 -2.47 -5.39 11.92
N HIS A 70 -2.82 -6.51 12.54
CA HIS A 70 -3.16 -6.64 13.96
C HIS A 70 -2.02 -6.24 14.89
N ASP A 71 -0.78 -6.34 14.44
CA ASP A 71 0.43 -5.95 15.18
C ASP A 71 0.61 -4.42 15.32
N ARG A 72 -0.35 -3.64 14.85
CA ARG A 72 -0.42 -2.17 14.97
C ARG A 72 0.64 -1.43 14.17
N ILE A 73 1.22 -2.10 13.18
CA ILE A 73 2.21 -1.53 12.26
C ILE A 73 1.61 -1.57 10.86
N ALA A 74 1.80 -0.51 10.08
CA ALA A 74 1.69 -0.60 8.62
C ALA A 74 3.09 -0.83 8.06
N ARG A 75 3.26 -1.69 7.06
CA ARG A 75 4.56 -1.98 6.45
C ARG A 75 4.54 -1.64 4.98
N VAL A 76 5.65 -1.10 4.50
CA VAL A 76 5.87 -0.79 3.09
C VAL A 76 6.85 -1.82 2.54
N TRP A 77 6.48 -2.43 1.43
CA TRP A 77 7.28 -3.41 0.72
C TRP A 77 7.55 -2.94 -0.69
N SER A 78 8.76 -3.20 -1.17
CA SER A 78 9.00 -3.24 -2.61
C SER A 78 9.07 -4.69 -3.06
N ILE A 79 8.50 -4.97 -4.23
CA ILE A 79 8.55 -6.28 -4.87
C ILE A 79 9.01 -6.05 -6.30
N THR A 80 10.19 -6.56 -6.63
CA THR A 80 10.77 -6.43 -7.97
C THR A 80 10.59 -7.75 -8.71
N VAL A 81 10.02 -7.68 -9.91
CA VAL A 81 9.84 -8.80 -10.82
C VAL A 81 10.74 -8.57 -12.02
N THR A 82 11.72 -9.46 -12.20
CA THR A 82 12.60 -9.46 -13.37
C THR A 82 12.14 -10.58 -14.30
N PRO A 83 11.68 -10.27 -15.53
CA PRO A 83 11.40 -11.28 -16.53
C PRO A 83 12.63 -12.15 -16.82
N PRO A 84 12.45 -13.41 -17.24
CA PRO A 84 13.56 -14.24 -17.69
C PRO A 84 14.33 -13.58 -18.86
N GLY A 85 15.59 -13.99 -19.03
CA GLY A 85 16.52 -13.45 -20.03
C GLY A 85 16.01 -13.48 -21.47
N ILE A 86 16.72 -12.80 -22.37
CA ILE A 86 16.31 -12.54 -23.77
C ILE A 86 15.87 -13.84 -24.48
N PRO A 87 14.69 -13.87 -25.12
CA PRO A 87 14.27 -15.00 -25.96
C PRO A 87 15.30 -15.26 -27.07
N GLY A 88 15.86 -16.47 -27.12
CA GLY A 88 16.79 -16.91 -28.19
C GLY A 88 18.18 -17.36 -27.73
N THR A 89 18.53 -17.25 -26.44
CA THR A 89 19.82 -17.74 -25.90
C THR A 89 19.77 -19.16 -25.33
N GLY A 90 18.61 -19.83 -25.37
CA GLY A 90 18.41 -21.18 -24.80
C GLY A 90 17.80 -21.19 -23.38
N ASP A 91 17.73 -20.03 -22.71
CA ASP A 91 17.26 -19.89 -21.32
C ASP A 91 15.78 -19.45 -21.20
N SER A 92 15.00 -19.56 -22.28
CA SER A 92 13.60 -19.07 -22.34
C SER A 92 12.59 -19.88 -21.51
N GLY A 93 13.05 -20.76 -20.62
CA GLY A 93 12.23 -21.60 -19.75
C GLY A 93 12.26 -21.19 -18.28
N ASP A 94 13.10 -20.22 -17.90
CA ASP A 94 13.25 -19.86 -16.50
C ASP A 94 12.04 -19.05 -15.98
N PRO A 95 11.58 -19.30 -14.75
CA PRO A 95 10.55 -18.48 -14.13
C PRO A 95 11.08 -17.06 -13.88
N PRO A 96 10.19 -16.05 -13.80
CA PRO A 96 10.61 -14.70 -13.44
C PRO A 96 11.25 -14.69 -12.05
N GLU A 97 12.31 -13.90 -11.90
CA GLU A 97 12.94 -13.69 -10.60
C GLU A 97 12.14 -12.67 -9.80
N ILE A 98 11.73 -13.03 -8.58
CA ILE A 98 10.95 -12.18 -7.68
C ILE A 98 11.73 -11.92 -6.39
N GLN A 99 12.05 -10.66 -6.14
CA GLN A 99 12.69 -10.19 -4.91
C GLN A 99 11.73 -9.28 -4.14
N HIS A 100 11.74 -9.34 -2.81
CA HIS A 100 10.99 -8.42 -1.96
C HIS A 100 11.89 -7.80 -0.90
N ASN A 101 11.61 -6.55 -0.52
CA ASN A 101 12.29 -5.84 0.55
C ASN A 101 11.27 -5.14 1.45
N LEU A 102 11.53 -5.12 2.77
CA LEU A 102 10.82 -4.26 3.70
C LEU A 102 11.43 -2.86 3.65
N GLU A 103 10.71 -1.92 3.06
CA GLU A 103 11.17 -0.53 2.88
C GLU A 103 10.95 0.31 4.14
N ALA A 104 9.83 0.10 4.84
CA ALA A 104 9.51 0.85 6.06
C ALA A 104 8.53 0.12 6.98
N SER A 105 8.63 0.43 8.27
CA SER A 105 7.64 0.08 9.30
C SER A 105 7.04 1.37 9.88
N LEU A 106 5.76 1.59 9.59
CA LEU A 106 5.01 2.80 9.89
C LEU A 106 4.15 2.57 11.14
N GLY A 107 4.59 3.13 12.27
CA GLY A 107 3.91 2.96 13.54
C GLY A 107 4.82 3.29 14.73
N PRO A 108 4.46 2.83 15.94
CA PRO A 108 3.27 2.06 16.26
C PRO A 108 1.98 2.88 16.16
N HIS A 109 0.90 2.23 15.75
CA HIS A 109 -0.48 2.71 15.93
C HIS A 109 -1.02 2.29 17.30
N THR A 110 -2.07 2.95 17.76
CA THR A 110 -2.74 2.61 19.04
C THR A 110 -3.57 1.34 18.96
N GLY A 111 -4.00 0.95 17.75
CA GLY A 111 -4.72 -0.29 17.47
C GLY A 111 -4.36 -0.89 16.12
N TRP A 112 -5.14 -1.88 15.70
CA TRP A 112 -4.90 -2.60 14.43
C TRP A 112 -4.97 -1.63 13.25
N VAL A 113 -4.07 -1.81 12.28
CA VAL A 113 -4.11 -0.99 11.07
C VAL A 113 -5.18 -1.54 10.13
N ARG A 114 -6.38 -0.96 10.20
CA ARG A 114 -7.59 -1.47 9.54
C ARG A 114 -7.77 -0.96 8.12
N ALA A 115 -7.33 0.26 7.85
CA ALA A 115 -7.48 0.92 6.57
C ALA A 115 -6.19 1.67 6.20
N ILE A 116 -5.91 1.69 4.91
CA ILE A 116 -4.82 2.43 4.29
C ILE A 116 -5.41 3.14 3.07
N ALA A 117 -5.05 4.39 2.87
CA ALA A 117 -5.41 5.12 1.66
C ALA A 117 -4.19 5.88 1.12
N LEU A 118 -4.11 6.00 -0.20
CA LEU A 118 -3.02 6.66 -0.91
C LEU A 118 -3.54 7.95 -1.55
N ALA A 119 -2.80 9.04 -1.37
CA ALA A 119 -2.99 10.31 -2.05
C ALA A 119 -1.75 10.54 -2.93
N PRO A 120 -1.69 9.94 -4.14
CA PRO A 120 -0.46 9.92 -4.94
C PRO A 120 -0.03 11.31 -5.40
N ARG A 121 -0.95 12.24 -5.73
CA ARG A 121 -0.58 13.60 -6.16
C ARG A 121 -0.09 14.44 -4.98
N ALA A 122 -0.74 14.32 -3.83
CA ALA A 122 -0.30 14.93 -2.59
C ALA A 122 0.96 14.25 -2.01
N SER A 123 1.37 13.10 -2.55
CA SER A 123 2.50 12.30 -2.07
C SER A 123 2.36 11.85 -0.61
N VAL A 124 1.12 11.56 -0.19
CA VAL A 124 0.79 11.17 1.19
C VAL A 124 0.22 9.75 1.21
N LEU A 125 0.70 8.95 2.14
CA LEU A 125 0.07 7.69 2.55
C LEU A 125 -0.61 7.91 3.91
N LEU A 126 -1.82 7.40 4.06
CA LEU A 126 -2.57 7.42 5.31
C LEU A 126 -2.75 6.01 5.83
N SER A 127 -2.47 5.80 7.12
CA SER A 127 -2.72 4.53 7.81
C SER A 127 -3.56 4.75 9.06
N VAL A 128 -4.54 3.87 9.29
CA VAL A 128 -5.55 4.08 10.34
C VAL A 128 -5.49 2.98 11.40
N GLY A 129 -5.31 3.39 12.66
CA GLY A 129 -5.42 2.50 13.82
C GLY A 129 -6.31 3.08 14.90
N CYS A 130 -7.41 2.37 15.21
CA CYS A 130 -8.51 2.88 16.05
C CYS A 130 -9.09 4.20 15.51
N ASN A 131 -9.07 5.27 16.30
CA ASN A 131 -9.59 6.59 15.94
C ASN A 131 -8.50 7.57 15.48
N PHE A 132 -7.31 7.08 15.15
CA PHE A 132 -6.17 7.88 14.67
C PHE A 132 -5.76 7.49 13.27
N ILE A 133 -5.52 8.51 12.45
CA ILE A 133 -4.91 8.40 11.12
C ILE A 133 -3.51 8.98 11.22
N LYS A 134 -2.50 8.25 10.77
CA LYS A 134 -1.14 8.77 10.60
C LYS A 134 -0.91 9.09 9.13
N ALA A 135 -0.33 10.25 8.85
CA ALA A 135 0.07 10.67 7.51
C ALA A 135 1.58 10.52 7.31
N TRP A 136 1.98 10.00 6.16
CA TRP A 136 3.38 9.70 5.82
C TRP A 136 3.74 10.26 4.45
N ASP A 137 4.90 10.92 4.35
CA ASP A 137 5.43 11.46 3.10
C ASP A 137 6.10 10.36 2.29
N ILE A 138 5.54 10.04 1.12
CA ILE A 138 6.02 8.97 0.24
C ILE A 138 7.41 9.32 -0.34
N ASN A 139 7.63 10.59 -0.69
CA ASN A 139 8.85 11.04 -1.37
C ASN A 139 10.01 11.28 -0.41
N LYS A 140 9.72 11.49 0.88
CA LYS A 140 10.73 11.70 1.93
C LYS A 140 10.94 10.47 2.80
N GLY A 141 10.89 9.29 2.19
CA GLY A 141 11.20 8.03 2.87
C GLY A 141 10.22 7.70 3.99
N TRP A 142 8.92 7.90 3.75
CA TRP A 142 7.84 7.57 4.69
C TRP A 142 7.91 8.35 6.00
N ARG A 143 8.36 9.61 5.95
CA ARG A 143 8.43 10.47 7.13
C ARG A 143 7.03 10.74 7.68
N HIS A 144 6.85 10.63 8.99
CA HIS A 144 5.60 11.01 9.65
C HIS A 144 5.37 12.52 9.52
N LEU A 145 4.23 12.90 8.94
CA LEU A 145 3.82 14.28 8.67
C LEU A 145 2.92 14.85 9.75
N GLY A 146 2.12 13.99 10.39
CA GLY A 146 1.15 14.40 11.40
C GLY A 146 0.05 13.36 11.58
N ASP A 147 -0.86 13.66 12.49
CA ASP A 147 -1.96 12.79 12.86
C ASP A 147 -3.31 13.50 12.68
N LEU A 148 -4.30 12.78 12.15
CA LEU A 148 -5.70 13.17 12.17
C LEU A 148 -6.44 12.30 13.19
N ARG A 149 -7.47 12.86 13.81
CA ARG A 149 -8.23 12.17 14.86
C ARG A 149 -9.72 12.33 14.68
N ALA A 150 -10.43 11.22 14.85
CA ALA A 150 -11.88 11.19 14.95
C ALA A 150 -12.34 10.91 16.40
N GLU A 151 -13.61 11.18 16.69
CA GLU A 151 -14.20 10.92 18.00
C GLU A 151 -14.55 9.45 18.24
N ARG A 152 -14.56 8.64 17.20
CA ARG A 152 -14.88 7.20 17.22
C ARG A 152 -13.87 6.44 16.38
N ASP A 153 -13.86 5.11 16.56
CA ASP A 153 -13.04 4.22 15.76
C ASP A 153 -13.36 4.37 14.28
N ILE A 154 -12.31 4.48 13.48
CA ILE A 154 -12.40 4.57 12.03
C ILE A 154 -12.33 3.16 11.47
N LEU A 155 -13.30 2.83 10.60
CA LEU A 155 -13.44 1.51 10.00
C LEU A 155 -13.05 1.49 8.52
N SER A 156 -13.18 2.63 7.83
CA SER A 156 -12.82 2.79 6.43
C SER A 156 -12.19 4.15 6.19
N LEU A 157 -11.36 4.24 5.16
CA LEU A 157 -10.70 5.46 4.75
C LEU A 157 -10.70 5.53 3.22
N GLU A 158 -11.04 6.68 2.66
CA GLU A 158 -10.95 6.96 1.24
C GLU A 158 -10.35 8.35 1.03
N VAL A 159 -9.62 8.54 -0.07
CA VAL A 159 -9.04 9.84 -0.43
C VAL A 159 -9.55 10.26 -1.80
N PHE A 160 -9.96 11.52 -1.90
CA PHE A 160 -10.29 12.17 -3.15
C PHE A 160 -9.27 13.28 -3.43
N GLU A 161 -8.64 13.26 -4.60
CA GLU A 161 -7.76 14.33 -5.08
C GLU A 161 -8.46 15.02 -6.25
N ASP A 162 -8.72 16.33 -6.12
CA ASP A 162 -9.34 17.10 -7.20
C ASP A 162 -8.32 17.30 -8.33
N GLU A 163 -8.71 16.93 -9.55
CA GLU A 163 -7.86 17.07 -10.73
C GLU A 163 -7.66 18.52 -11.17
N ASN A 164 -8.60 19.40 -10.81
CA ASN A 164 -8.63 20.81 -11.24
C ASN A 164 -7.79 21.74 -10.38
N GLU A 165 -7.48 21.34 -9.14
CA GLU A 165 -6.42 21.99 -8.39
C GLU A 165 -5.08 21.52 -8.98
N GLY A 166 -4.22 22.45 -9.42
CA GLY A 166 -3.03 22.18 -10.25
C GLY A 166 -1.98 21.21 -9.65
N ALA A 167 -0.69 21.44 -9.92
CA ALA A 167 0.40 20.54 -9.51
C ALA A 167 0.66 20.45 -7.98
N GLY A 168 -0.29 20.90 -7.16
CA GLY A 168 -0.30 20.74 -5.71
C GLY A 168 -1.67 20.36 -5.17
N GLY A 169 -2.59 19.81 -5.97
CA GLY A 169 -3.99 19.60 -5.58
C GLY A 169 -4.19 19.06 -4.16
N GLY A 170 -5.06 19.73 -3.40
CA GLY A 170 -5.46 19.32 -2.07
C GLY A 170 -6.13 17.95 -2.12
N ALA A 171 -5.86 17.14 -1.10
CA ALA A 171 -6.49 15.84 -0.95
C ALA A 171 -7.57 15.96 0.13
N THR A 172 -8.79 15.51 -0.17
CA THR A 172 -9.83 15.37 0.84
C THR A 172 -9.86 13.92 1.32
N VAL A 173 -9.70 13.75 2.62
CA VAL A 173 -9.71 12.45 3.30
C VAL A 173 -11.08 12.24 3.91
N PHE A 174 -11.74 11.14 3.61
CA PHE A 174 -13.01 10.75 4.21
C PHE A 174 -12.82 9.49 5.06
N ALA A 175 -13.28 9.51 6.31
CA ALA A 175 -13.27 8.36 7.19
C ALA A 175 -14.69 7.95 7.59
N GLY A 176 -15.01 6.67 7.43
CA GLY A 176 -16.23 6.07 7.96
C GLY A 176 -16.01 5.59 9.39
N LEU A 177 -16.87 6.03 10.31
CA LEU A 177 -16.75 5.76 11.75
C LEU A 177 -17.64 4.61 12.20
N ALA A 178 -17.31 4.02 13.35
CA ALA A 178 -18.03 2.88 13.93
C ALA A 178 -19.49 3.17 14.33
N ASP A 179 -19.88 4.44 14.46
CA ASP A 179 -21.28 4.84 14.70
C ASP A 179 -22.07 5.08 13.40
N GLY A 180 -21.46 4.85 12.24
CA GLY A 180 -22.05 5.03 10.92
C GLY A 180 -21.91 6.45 10.36
N SER A 181 -21.30 7.38 11.09
CA SER A 181 -21.02 8.73 10.57
C SER A 181 -19.80 8.76 9.66
N VAL A 182 -19.67 9.84 8.87
CA VAL A 182 -18.50 10.12 8.03
C VAL A 182 -17.93 11.48 8.43
N VAL A 183 -16.61 11.55 8.56
CA VAL A 183 -15.87 12.80 8.81
C VAL A 183 -14.86 13.03 7.69
N GLY A 184 -14.61 14.31 7.38
CA GLY A 184 -13.71 14.72 6.30
C GLY A 184 -12.62 15.68 6.79
N TRP A 185 -11.43 15.57 6.20
CA TRP A 185 -10.34 16.54 6.36
C TRP A 185 -9.82 16.98 5.00
N VAL A 186 -9.49 18.26 4.88
CA VAL A 186 -8.76 18.78 3.72
C VAL A 186 -7.28 18.80 4.06
N LEU A 187 -6.48 18.04 3.32
CA LEU A 187 -5.03 18.12 3.36
C LEU A 187 -4.59 19.24 2.41
N PRO A 188 -3.91 20.28 2.93
CA PRO A 188 -3.48 21.38 2.09
C PRO A 188 -2.42 20.91 1.09
N SER A 189 -2.36 21.60 -0.04
CA SER A 189 -1.39 21.42 -1.13
C SER A 189 0.09 21.43 -0.71
N ASN A 190 0.37 21.95 0.48
CA ASN A 190 1.71 22.24 0.99
C ASN A 190 2.12 21.34 2.16
N VAL A 191 1.50 20.18 2.35
CA VAL A 191 2.01 19.19 3.33
C VAL A 191 3.38 18.69 2.81
N ARG A 192 4.44 19.42 3.15
CA ARG A 192 5.85 19.09 2.88
C ARG A 192 6.62 19.09 4.20
#